data_AF-A0A820RF43-F1
#
_entry.id   AF-A0A820RF43-F1
#
_cell.length_a   1.000
_cell.length_b   1.000
_cell.length_c   1.000
_cell.angle_alpha   90.00
_cell.angle_beta   90.00
_cell.angle_gamma   90.00
#
_symmetry.space_group_name_H-M   'P 1'
#
loop_
_entity.id
_entity.type
_entity.pdbx_description
1 polymer ?
#
loop_
_entity_poly.entity_id
_entity_poly.type
_entity_poly.pdbx_seq_one_letter_code
_entity_poly.pdbx_strand_id
1 'polypeptide(L)'
;RQGLSIISSIDDTIKISEVVDKIRLVANTFIHEFRVVEGMPEVYRGWKSKYNCSFHYLSSMPDQLYTITKDFLDDHKFPDGTFHMR
;
A
#
# COMPACT_ATOMS: atom_id res chain seq x y z
N ARG A 1 8.99 -25.75 7.91
CA ARG A 1 8.01 -24.77 8.48
C ARG A 1 7.14 -24.29 7.32
N GLN A 2 5.86 -24.03 7.56
CA GLN A 2 4.90 -23.50 6.56
C GLN A 2 4.38 -22.14 7.05
N GLY A 3 4.09 -21.22 6.14
CA GLY A 3 3.54 -19.89 6.44
C GLY A 3 2.81 -19.32 5.23
N LEU A 4 1.89 -18.38 5.46
CA LEU A 4 1.15 -17.69 4.40
C LEU A 4 1.69 -16.27 4.27
N SER A 5 2.04 -15.88 3.04
CA SER A 5 2.47 -14.53 2.70
C SER A 5 1.51 -13.91 1.70
N ILE A 6 1.21 -12.63 1.88
CA ILE A 6 0.46 -11.79 0.95
C ILE A 6 1.44 -10.82 0.31
N ILE A 7 1.56 -10.88 -1.00
CA ILE A 7 2.30 -9.90 -1.80
C ILE A 7 1.26 -8.98 -2.42
N SER A 8 1.35 -7.68 -2.13
CA SER A 8 0.37 -6.69 -2.56
C SER A 8 1.05 -5.52 -3.24
N SER A 9 0.51 -5.08 -4.38
CA SER A 9 0.81 -3.74 -4.88
C SER A 9 0.26 -2.68 -3.92
N ILE A 10 0.89 -1.50 -3.89
CA ILE A 10 0.37 -0.30 -3.22
C ILE A 10 -0.48 0.50 -4.21
N ASP A 11 0.10 0.80 -5.37
CA ASP A 11 -0.46 1.71 -6.36
C ASP A 11 -1.71 1.13 -7.03
N ASP A 12 -2.81 1.89 -6.96
CA ASP A 12 -4.16 1.55 -7.42
C ASP A 12 -4.74 0.24 -6.87
N THR A 13 -4.13 -0.32 -5.82
CA THR A 13 -4.65 -1.48 -5.07
C THR A 13 -5.12 -1.08 -3.69
N ILE A 14 -4.30 -0.34 -2.93
CA ILE A 14 -4.65 0.16 -1.59
C ILE A 14 -4.53 1.68 -1.48
N LYS A 15 -3.82 2.31 -2.42
CA LYS A 15 -3.68 3.77 -2.55
C LYS A 15 -4.09 4.17 -3.96
N ILE A 16 -4.94 5.17 -4.10
CA ILE A 16 -5.34 5.74 -5.40
C ILE A 16 -4.18 6.59 -5.93
N SER A 17 -3.47 6.08 -6.93
CA SER A 17 -2.32 6.72 -7.59
C SER A 17 -2.68 7.17 -9.02
N GLU A 18 -3.57 6.47 -9.70
CA GLU A 18 -3.92 6.63 -11.12
C GLU A 18 -2.72 6.45 -12.06
N VAL A 19 -1.97 5.34 -11.90
CA VAL A 19 -0.66 5.10 -12.55
C VAL A 19 -0.69 5.10 -14.08
N VAL A 20 -1.87 4.90 -14.69
CA VAL A 20 -2.05 4.90 -16.15
C VAL A 20 -2.03 6.32 -16.72
N ASP A 21 -2.51 7.32 -15.97
CA ASP A 21 -2.51 8.72 -16.38
C ASP A 21 -1.33 9.44 -15.71
N LYS A 22 -0.30 9.76 -16.49
CA LYS A 22 0.93 10.38 -15.98
C LYS A 22 0.69 11.73 -15.30
N ILE A 23 -0.27 12.51 -15.76
CA ILE A 23 -0.56 13.83 -15.18
C ILE A 23 -1.20 13.64 -13.81
N ARG A 24 -2.21 12.76 -13.74
CA ARG A 24 -2.88 12.43 -12.48
C ARG A 24 -1.94 11.73 -11.50
N LEU A 25 -1.07 10.85 -11.99
CA LEU A 25 -0.07 10.19 -11.16
C LEU A 25 0.83 11.21 -10.45
N VAL A 26 1.39 12.16 -11.19
CA VAL A 26 2.23 13.21 -10.60
C VAL A 26 1.43 14.05 -9.60
N ALA A 27 0.19 14.43 -9.93
CA ALA A 27 -0.66 15.20 -9.04
C ALA A 27 -1.00 14.44 -7.74
N ASN A 28 -1.43 13.17 -7.85
CA ASN A 28 -1.75 12.31 -6.70
C ASN A 28 -0.52 11.94 -5.86
N THR A 29 0.69 12.08 -6.41
CA THR A 29 1.93 11.75 -5.70
C THR A 29 2.52 12.96 -4.98
N PHE A 30 2.46 14.15 -5.58
CA PHE A 30 3.21 15.32 -5.10
C PHE A 30 2.36 16.54 -4.75
N ILE A 31 1.07 16.55 -5.12
CA ILE A 31 0.20 17.72 -4.93
C ILE A 31 -0.96 17.38 -3.99
N HIS A 32 -1.58 16.22 -4.17
CA HIS A 32 -2.73 15.79 -3.37
C HIS A 32 -2.31 14.86 -2.23
N GLU A 33 -3.14 14.84 -1.19
CA GLU A 33 -3.04 13.83 -0.14
C GLU A 33 -3.31 12.44 -0.70
N PHE A 34 -2.62 11.45 -0.15
CA PHE A 34 -2.84 10.05 -0.52
C PHE A 34 -4.24 9.60 -0.11
N ARG A 35 -4.93 8.97 -1.05
CA ARG A 35 -6.30 8.46 -0.82
C ARG A 35 -6.29 6.95 -0.78
N VAL A 36 -6.97 6.40 0.21
CA VAL A 36 -7.15 4.96 0.36
C VAL A 36 -8.17 4.41 -0.64
N VAL A 37 -7.94 3.19 -1.11
CA VAL A 37 -8.99 2.42 -1.79
C VAL A 37 -9.96 1.93 -0.72
N GLU A 38 -11.21 2.41 -0.79
CA GLU A 38 -12.23 2.17 0.24
C GLU A 38 -12.43 0.67 0.51
N GLY A 39 -12.51 0.30 1.79
CA GLY A 39 -12.71 -1.08 2.25
C GLY A 39 -11.46 -1.98 2.29
N MET A 40 -10.36 -1.58 1.63
CA MET A 40 -9.13 -2.38 1.60
C MET A 40 -8.44 -2.54 2.95
N PRO A 41 -8.39 -1.51 3.83
CA PRO A 41 -7.84 -1.69 5.17
C PRO A 41 -8.55 -2.79 5.96
N GLU A 42 -9.88 -2.85 5.89
CA GLU A 42 -10.72 -3.84 6.57
C GLU A 42 -10.45 -5.25 6.04
N VAL A 43 -10.35 -5.39 4.72
CA VAL A 43 -10.01 -6.67 4.07
C VAL A 43 -8.65 -7.17 4.55
N TYR A 44 -7.63 -6.30 4.57
CA TYR A 44 -6.26 -6.70 4.91
C TYR A 44 -6.14 -7.05 6.38
N ARG A 45 -6.75 -6.27 7.28
CA ARG A 45 -6.85 -6.62 8.71
C ARG A 45 -7.60 -7.93 8.92
N GLY A 46 -8.68 -8.17 8.18
CA GLY A 46 -9.44 -9.42 8.21
C GLY A 46 -8.59 -10.62 7.82
N TRP A 47 -7.80 -10.52 6.76
CA TRP A 47 -6.87 -11.58 6.35
C TRP A 47 -5.76 -11.81 7.39
N LYS A 48 -5.16 -10.73 7.90
CA LYS A 48 -4.14 -10.82 8.95
C LYS A 48 -4.67 -11.56 10.17
N SER A 49 -5.86 -11.18 10.65
CA SER A 49 -6.51 -11.79 11.81
C SER A 49 -6.87 -13.26 11.57
N LYS A 50 -7.45 -13.58 10.41
CA LYS A 50 -7.94 -14.93 10.10
C LYS A 50 -6.84 -15.94 9.84
N TYR A 51 -5.76 -15.53 9.17
CA TYR A 51 -4.74 -16.46 8.65
C TYR A 51 -3.36 -16.26 9.27
N ASN A 52 -3.17 -15.25 10.11
CA ASN A 52 -1.85 -14.87 10.66
C ASN A 52 -0.77 -14.75 9.57
N CYS A 53 -1.14 -14.18 8.41
CA CYS A 53 -0.24 -14.05 7.26
C CYS A 53 0.77 -12.90 7.42
N SER A 54 1.88 -12.96 6.67
CA SER A 54 2.85 -11.88 6.55
C SER A 54 2.56 -11.03 5.31
N PHE A 55 2.68 -9.70 5.41
CA PHE A 55 2.47 -8.79 4.28
C PHE A 55 3.79 -8.31 3.68
N HIS A 56 3.81 -8.20 2.35
CA HIS A 56 4.91 -7.67 1.57
C HIS A 56 4.33 -6.71 0.53
N TYR A 57 4.61 -5.41 0.68
CA TYR A 57 4.08 -4.35 -0.15
C TYR A 57 5.06 -3.99 -1.26
N LEU A 58 4.54 -3.84 -2.48
CA LEU A 58 5.30 -3.46 -3.67
C LEU A 58 4.78 -2.11 -4.18
N SER A 59 5.68 -1.16 -4.47
CA SER A 59 5.32 0.06 -5.17
C SER A 59 6.21 0.26 -6.39
N SER A 60 5.64 0.89 -7.42
CA SER A 60 6.41 1.39 -8.56
C SER A 60 7.00 2.78 -8.31
N MET A 61 6.64 3.41 -7.18
CA MET A 61 7.13 4.72 -6.77
C MET A 61 8.59 4.69 -6.31
N PRO A 62 9.30 5.82 -6.41
CA PRO A 62 10.69 5.93 -5.95
C PRO A 62 10.84 5.65 -4.45
N ASP A 63 11.93 4.99 -4.05
CA ASP A 63 12.30 4.68 -2.66
C ASP A 63 12.27 5.90 -1.72
N GLN A 64 12.50 7.11 -2.25
CA GLN A 64 12.45 8.36 -1.49
C GLN A 64 11.06 8.64 -0.89
N LEU A 65 10.00 8.01 -1.43
CA LEU A 65 8.64 8.11 -0.92
C LEU A 65 8.32 7.05 0.14
N TYR A 66 9.30 6.26 0.60
CA TYR A 66 9.09 5.23 1.60
C TYR A 66 8.41 5.75 2.87
N THR A 67 8.97 6.79 3.50
CA THR A 67 8.45 7.29 4.79
C THR A 67 6.99 7.72 4.67
N ILE A 68 6.66 8.57 3.69
CA ILE A 68 5.28 9.05 3.48
C ILE A 68 4.33 7.91 3.10
N THR A 69 4.83 6.89 2.40
CA THR A 69 4.01 5.70 2.05
C THR A 69 3.76 4.82 3.27
N LYS A 70 4.75 4.64 4.15
CA LYS A 70 4.61 3.91 5.42
C LYS A 70 3.62 4.62 6.33
N ASP A 71 3.77 5.93 6.51
CA ASP A 71 2.88 6.76 7.33
C ASP A 71 1.43 6.64 6.84
N PHE A 72 1.21 6.73 5.52
CA PHE A 72 -0.12 6.52 4.93
C PHE A 72 -0.71 5.14 5.24
N LEU A 73 0.10 4.06 5.18
CA LEU A 73 -0.37 2.71 5.53
C LEU A 73 -0.73 2.60 7.02
N ASP A 74 0.04 3.27 7.88
CA ASP A 74 -0.16 3.27 9.34
C ASP A 74 -1.42 4.04 9.74
N ASP A 75 -1.61 5.22 9.15
CA ASP A 75 -2.79 6.07 9.37
C ASP A 75 -4.09 5.33 9.02
N HIS A 76 -4.06 4.50 7.98
CA HIS A 76 -5.19 3.67 7.55
C HIS A 76 -5.23 2.29 8.21
N LYS A 77 -4.28 2.00 9.12
CA LYS A 77 -4.20 0.74 9.88
C LYS A 77 -4.12 -0.49 8.97
N PHE A 78 -3.29 -0.43 7.93
CA PHE A 78 -2.90 -1.62 7.19
C PHE A 78 -1.97 -2.49 8.06
N PRO A 79 -1.95 -3.83 7.87
CA PRO A 79 -1.03 -4.70 8.59
C PRO A 79 0.43 -4.35 8.33
N ASP A 80 1.27 -4.42 9.37
CA ASP A 80 2.72 -4.30 9.20
C ASP A 80 3.27 -5.33 8.20
N GLY A 81 4.27 -4.89 7.44
CA GLY A 81 4.88 -5.69 6.40
C GLY A 81 6.18 -5.10 5.90
N THR A 82 6.85 -5.83 5.00
CA THR A 82 8.05 -5.33 4.32
C THR A 82 7.67 -4.52 3.10
N PHE A 83 8.53 -3.58 2.70
CA PHE A 83 8.32 -2.76 1.51
C PHE A 83 9.40 -3.05 0.47
N HIS A 84 8.99 -3.10 -0.79
CA HIS A 84 9.88 -3.08 -1.95
C HIS A 84 9.42 -1.97 -2.88
N MET A 85 10.26 -0.95 -2.99
CA MET A 85 10.03 0.24 -3.81
C MET A 85 11.13 0.34 -4.87
N ARG A 86 11.05 1.31 -5.78
CA ARG A 86 11.91 1.41 -6.97
C ARG A 86 12.97 2.50 -6.90
#